data_AF-A0A350KPB2-F1
#
_entry.id   AF-A0A350KPB2-F1
#
_cell.length_a   1.000
_cell.length_b   1.000
_cell.length_c   1.000
_cell.angle_alpha   90.00
_cell.angle_beta   90.00
_cell.angle_gamma   90.00
#
_symmetry.space_group_name_H-M   'P 1'
#
loop_
_entity.id
_entity.type
_entity.pdbx_description
1 polymer ?
#
loop_
_entity_poly.entity_id
_entity_poly.type
_entity_poly.pdbx_seq_one_letter_code
_entity_poly.pdbx_strand_id
1 'polypeptide(L)'
;VQRARLMNRVLSDLYGEQSLITRGVLPPDAVYANPAYFPALGNVRPARGVFLQEYAVDVERAPDGRFWVVADKTQAPEGIGLTMKNRRVLSRVMPDIYEKAAPARLSGYFESLRSHLFSCVPETADGSKVPSIVMLCGGVGKKLSFEESFFARGLGVAAVDATDLTVRGDRVYLKNIDGLKPVDVILRRVDDGLCDPLELNGASVSGVAGLVNAARAKTVSIVNPLGSGLAEIPVLRAFIHGISRFFNGEDLLLPSVAAWWCGQEREKNYILDHLSELKIYDVAGKKVRPTRDDIESAPARYVAQERVNASLAPALQNGVPVPARARLRFHLIYENGDYRVIKGGLAFTQAAAPAVRDIWVETPKTAETAVVPPVAPPAAKPARTTFELTSGIADNMFWLGRNLERGEQLARLSRVAVERMTEGPEIPEPNDAATLLSVLALAGHLPFDDYRDPAVRKKAMKGLRDVIASPDYGFGLRFLFSRLRDMADLLHDRLSMDTWELFRRLPSLLPPADANPQILQNRLNEIILCQNALAGLICEDMTRDHGWRFLEIGKRLERAMQILTLMSGIGFCANNGFNASLET
;
A
#
# COMPACT_ATOMS: atom_id res chain seq x y z
N VAL A 1 -24.46 7.07 -8.72
CA VAL A 1 -24.45 6.92 -10.20
C VAL A 1 -24.50 8.28 -10.90
N GLN A 2 -25.53 9.11 -10.74
CA GLN A 2 -25.64 10.45 -11.37
C GLN A 2 -24.34 11.26 -11.27
N ARG A 3 -23.78 11.36 -10.06
CA ARG A 3 -22.51 12.07 -9.81
C ARG A 3 -21.29 11.47 -10.53
N ALA A 4 -21.19 10.15 -10.63
CA ALA A 4 -20.09 9.50 -11.38
C ALA A 4 -20.17 9.82 -12.88
N ARG A 5 -21.38 9.80 -13.46
CA ARG A 5 -21.61 10.23 -14.84
C ARG A 5 -21.23 11.69 -15.05
N LEU A 6 -21.57 12.56 -14.10
CA LEU A 6 -21.18 13.97 -14.14
C LEU A 6 -19.65 14.13 -14.13
N MET A 7 -18.94 13.49 -13.21
CA MET A 7 -17.48 13.57 -13.13
C MET A 7 -16.80 12.99 -14.37
N ASN A 8 -17.34 11.92 -14.95
CA ASN A 8 -16.85 11.40 -16.23
C ASN A 8 -17.01 12.42 -17.37
N ARG A 9 -18.16 13.11 -17.45
CA ARG A 9 -18.40 14.18 -18.43
C ARG A 9 -17.47 15.37 -18.21
N VAL A 10 -17.22 15.76 -16.95
CA VAL A 10 -16.26 16.83 -16.61
C VAL A 10 -14.87 16.49 -17.13
N LEU A 11 -14.37 15.28 -16.88
CA LEU A 11 -13.05 14.87 -17.40
C LEU A 11 -13.02 14.84 -18.93
N SER A 12 -14.06 14.29 -19.56
CA SER A 12 -14.18 14.23 -21.02
C SER A 12 -14.22 15.63 -21.65
N ASP A 13 -14.84 16.60 -20.98
CA ASP A 13 -14.92 17.99 -21.45
C ASP A 13 -13.57 18.71 -21.27
N LEU A 14 -12.97 18.64 -20.07
CA LEU A 14 -11.74 19.38 -19.75
C LEU A 14 -10.51 18.89 -20.54
N TYR A 15 -10.46 17.62 -20.93
CA TYR A 15 -9.44 17.08 -21.85
C TYR A 15 -9.92 17.02 -23.32
N GLY A 16 -11.11 17.55 -23.61
CA GLY A 16 -11.73 17.54 -24.93
C GLY A 16 -12.14 18.94 -25.39
N GLU A 17 -13.44 19.17 -25.57
CA GLU A 17 -14.00 20.41 -26.14
C GLU A 17 -13.94 21.63 -25.21
N GLN A 18 -13.76 21.41 -23.90
CA GLN A 18 -13.65 22.46 -22.87
C GLN A 18 -14.84 23.43 -22.86
N SER A 19 -16.06 22.90 -23.04
CA SER A 19 -17.31 23.66 -23.02
C SER A 19 -17.58 24.33 -21.67
N LEU A 20 -17.14 23.74 -20.56
CA LEU A 20 -17.24 24.36 -19.22
C LEU A 20 -16.47 25.68 -19.14
N ILE A 21 -15.33 25.78 -19.81
CA ILE A 21 -14.48 26.97 -19.82
C ILE A 21 -15.01 27.97 -20.86
N THR A 22 -15.21 27.52 -22.10
CA THR A 22 -15.62 28.39 -23.22
C THR A 22 -17.02 29.00 -23.05
N ARG A 23 -17.91 28.35 -22.28
CA ARG A 23 -19.24 28.89 -21.93
C ARG A 23 -19.29 29.57 -20.56
N GLY A 24 -18.14 29.76 -19.90
CA GLY A 24 -18.03 30.54 -18.66
C GLY A 24 -18.60 29.87 -17.41
N VAL A 25 -18.79 28.55 -17.40
CA VAL A 25 -19.21 27.80 -16.19
C VAL A 25 -18.04 27.67 -15.21
N LEU A 26 -16.83 27.48 -15.74
CA LEU A 26 -15.58 27.46 -15.00
C LEU A 26 -14.65 28.57 -15.50
N PRO A 27 -14.00 29.32 -14.61
CA PRO A 27 -12.94 30.23 -15.02
C PRO A 27 -11.71 29.45 -15.49
N PRO A 28 -11.00 29.87 -16.55
CA PRO A 28 -9.80 29.18 -17.05
C PRO A 28 -8.76 28.90 -15.95
N ASP A 29 -8.54 29.88 -15.07
CA ASP A 29 -7.55 29.84 -13.99
C ASP A 29 -7.85 28.76 -12.94
N ALA A 30 -9.11 28.35 -12.80
CA ALA A 30 -9.49 27.24 -11.92
C ALA A 30 -8.95 25.88 -12.40
N VAL A 31 -8.66 25.76 -13.70
CA VAL A 31 -8.23 24.52 -14.35
C VAL A 31 -6.76 24.61 -14.74
N TYR A 32 -6.37 25.56 -15.58
CA TYR A 32 -5.04 25.59 -16.19
C TYR A 32 -3.91 25.90 -15.21
N ALA A 33 -4.20 26.63 -14.12
CA ALA A 33 -3.22 26.88 -13.06
C ALA A 33 -3.13 25.75 -12.03
N ASN A 34 -4.01 24.75 -12.10
CA ASN A 34 -4.03 23.65 -11.14
C ASN A 34 -2.98 22.59 -11.51
N PRO A 35 -2.12 22.14 -10.59
CA PRO A 35 -1.10 21.13 -10.87
C PRO A 35 -1.66 19.73 -11.22
N ALA A 36 -2.95 19.47 -11.00
CA ALA A 36 -3.62 18.24 -11.43
C ALA A 36 -4.06 18.27 -12.90
N TYR A 37 -3.98 19.42 -13.58
CA TYR A 37 -4.19 19.51 -15.02
C TYR A 37 -2.87 19.26 -15.76
N PHE A 38 -2.85 18.22 -16.60
CA PHE A 38 -1.67 17.85 -17.37
C PHE A 38 -1.93 18.06 -18.87
N PRO A 39 -1.42 19.14 -19.49
CA PRO A 39 -1.59 19.39 -20.92
C PRO A 39 -1.14 18.21 -21.81
N ALA A 40 -0.10 17.49 -21.38
CA ALA A 40 0.44 16.30 -22.07
C ALA A 40 -0.59 15.18 -22.29
N LEU A 41 -1.70 15.19 -21.53
CA LEU A 41 -2.74 14.18 -21.57
C LEU A 41 -3.90 14.50 -22.53
N GLY A 42 -3.97 15.69 -23.14
CA GLY A 42 -5.11 16.11 -23.98
C GLY A 42 -5.43 15.17 -25.17
N ASN A 43 -4.41 14.49 -25.70
CA ASN A 43 -4.57 13.53 -26.81
C ASN A 43 -4.61 12.06 -26.36
N VAL A 44 -4.54 11.79 -25.05
CA VAL A 44 -4.66 10.44 -24.52
C VAL A 44 -6.13 10.08 -24.48
N ARG A 45 -6.53 9.04 -25.23
CA ARG A 45 -7.91 8.55 -25.26
C ARG A 45 -8.03 7.36 -24.32
N PRO A 46 -8.93 7.41 -23.32
CA PRO A 46 -9.09 6.31 -22.39
C PRO A 46 -9.75 5.10 -23.05
N ALA A 47 -9.52 3.92 -22.48
CA ALA A 47 -10.22 2.70 -22.88
C ALA A 47 -11.74 2.93 -22.84
N ARG A 48 -12.44 2.44 -23.87
CA ARG A 48 -13.90 2.55 -24.01
C ARG A 48 -14.43 4.01 -24.06
N GLY A 49 -13.57 5.02 -24.16
CA GLY A 49 -13.95 6.43 -24.07
C GLY A 49 -14.40 6.87 -22.67
N VAL A 50 -14.09 6.10 -21.63
CA VAL A 50 -14.53 6.37 -20.25
C VAL A 50 -13.37 6.88 -19.41
N PHE A 51 -13.42 8.15 -19.02
CA PHE A 51 -12.39 8.83 -18.23
C PHE A 51 -12.43 8.50 -16.74
N LEU A 52 -13.59 8.07 -16.23
CA LEU A 52 -13.77 7.66 -14.84
C LEU A 52 -14.36 6.26 -14.77
N GLN A 53 -13.51 5.25 -14.59
CA GLN A 53 -13.91 3.84 -14.63
C GLN A 53 -14.11 3.26 -13.23
N GLU A 54 -13.33 3.70 -12.26
CA GLU A 54 -13.51 3.47 -10.85
C GLU A 54 -13.74 4.82 -10.16
N TYR A 55 -14.63 4.87 -9.18
CA TYR A 55 -14.94 6.10 -8.47
C TYR A 55 -15.30 5.76 -7.04
N ALA A 56 -14.86 6.57 -6.08
CA ALA A 56 -15.38 6.50 -4.73
C ALA A 56 -15.92 7.85 -4.27
N VAL A 57 -16.94 7.81 -3.45
CA VAL A 57 -17.59 9.00 -2.89
C VAL A 57 -17.62 8.90 -1.38
N ASP A 58 -17.17 9.97 -0.73
CA ASP A 58 -17.30 10.14 0.71
C ASP A 58 -18.56 10.94 1.01
N VAL A 59 -19.41 10.39 1.86
CA VAL A 59 -20.64 11.05 2.33
C VAL A 59 -20.68 11.12 3.85
N GLU A 60 -21.24 12.20 4.36
CA GLU A 60 -21.58 12.37 5.77
C GLU A 60 -23.09 12.59 5.88
N ARG A 61 -23.73 11.94 6.84
CA ARG A 61 -25.16 12.11 7.10
C ARG A 61 -25.35 13.27 8.08
N ALA A 62 -26.10 14.29 7.69
CA ALA A 62 -26.42 15.43 8.54
C ALA A 62 -27.52 15.08 9.57
N PRO A 63 -27.74 15.91 10.62
CA PRO A 63 -28.73 15.62 11.66
C PRO A 63 -30.18 15.57 11.15
N ASP A 64 -30.45 16.23 10.03
CA ASP A 64 -31.73 16.17 9.30
C ASP A 64 -31.95 14.85 8.54
N GLY A 65 -30.99 13.93 8.62
CA GLY A 65 -31.03 12.62 7.99
C GLY A 65 -30.57 12.59 6.53
N ARG A 66 -30.30 13.75 5.90
CA ARG A 66 -29.82 13.83 4.50
C ARG A 66 -28.34 13.48 4.41
N PHE A 67 -27.96 12.87 3.30
CA PHE A 67 -26.56 12.59 2.98
C PHE A 67 -25.96 13.70 2.13
N TRP A 68 -24.77 14.16 2.53
CA TRP A 68 -24.02 15.20 1.84
C TRP A 68 -22.69 14.64 1.37
N VAL A 69 -22.34 14.89 0.10
CA VAL A 69 -21.04 14.52 -0.44
C VAL A 69 -19.98 15.48 0.10
N VAL A 70 -18.95 14.93 0.75
CA VAL A 70 -17.86 15.70 1.35
C VAL A 70 -16.56 15.62 0.55
N ALA A 71 -16.36 14.55 -0.21
CA ALA A 71 -15.24 14.39 -1.11
C ALA A 71 -15.54 13.36 -2.20
N ASP A 72 -14.94 13.62 -3.36
CA ASP A 72 -14.90 12.74 -4.52
C ASP A 72 -13.50 12.11 -4.60
N LYS A 73 -13.42 10.85 -5.06
CA LYS A 73 -12.18 10.12 -5.27
C LYS A 73 -12.18 9.51 -6.66
N THR A 74 -11.41 10.11 -7.56
CA THR A 74 -11.42 9.84 -8.99
C THR A 74 -10.09 9.33 -9.51
N GLN A 75 -9.00 9.49 -8.76
CA GLN A 75 -7.67 9.09 -9.22
C GLN A 75 -7.37 7.61 -8.94
N ALA A 76 -7.07 7.30 -7.67
CA ALA A 76 -6.77 5.96 -7.17
C ALA A 76 -7.54 5.69 -5.87
N PRO A 77 -8.87 5.48 -5.92
CA PRO A 77 -9.70 5.38 -4.72
C PRO A 77 -9.33 4.17 -3.86
N GLU A 78 -8.94 4.42 -2.61
CA GLU A 78 -8.55 3.38 -1.64
C GLU A 78 -9.72 2.93 -0.77
N GLY A 79 -9.66 1.69 -0.25
CA GLY A 79 -10.52 1.19 0.84
C GLY A 79 -11.35 -0.03 0.48
N ILE A 80 -11.33 -0.46 -0.78
CA ILE A 80 -12.08 -1.63 -1.23
C ILE A 80 -11.49 -2.95 -0.71
N GLY A 81 -10.17 -3.07 -0.65
CA GLY A 81 -9.49 -4.23 -0.07
C GLY A 81 -9.79 -4.35 1.43
N LEU A 82 -9.86 -3.22 2.14
CA LEU A 82 -10.25 -3.16 3.55
C LEU A 82 -11.72 -3.53 3.75
N THR A 83 -12.61 -3.06 2.88
CA THR A 83 -14.03 -3.43 2.90
C THR A 83 -14.19 -4.96 2.80
N MET A 84 -13.50 -5.58 1.85
CA MET A 84 -13.51 -7.04 1.69
C MET A 84 -12.93 -7.77 2.91
N LYS A 85 -11.80 -7.30 3.44
CA LYS A 85 -11.17 -7.89 4.61
C LYS A 85 -12.08 -7.81 5.84
N ASN A 86 -12.61 -6.63 6.13
CA ASN A 86 -13.50 -6.42 7.27
C ASN A 86 -14.71 -7.36 7.20
N ARG A 87 -15.33 -7.48 6.02
CA ARG A 87 -16.45 -8.41 5.81
C ARG A 87 -16.08 -9.85 6.15
N ARG A 88 -14.92 -10.31 5.68
CA ARG A 88 -14.40 -11.67 5.91
C ARG A 88 -14.02 -11.93 7.37
N VAL A 89 -13.47 -10.93 8.07
CA VAL A 89 -13.13 -11.05 9.49
C VAL A 89 -14.40 -11.11 10.32
N LEU A 90 -15.36 -10.21 10.07
CA LEU A 90 -16.62 -10.16 10.82
C LEU A 90 -17.45 -11.43 10.66
N SER A 91 -17.49 -12.03 9.46
CA SER A 91 -18.18 -13.31 9.25
C SER A 91 -17.58 -14.49 10.03
N ARG A 92 -16.34 -14.37 10.52
CA ARG A 92 -15.65 -15.40 11.30
C ARG A 92 -15.68 -15.14 12.80
N VAL A 93 -15.50 -13.88 13.19
CA VAL A 93 -15.41 -13.47 14.60
C VAL A 93 -16.80 -13.30 15.22
N MET A 94 -17.81 -12.94 14.42
CA MET A 94 -19.18 -12.68 14.88
C MET A 94 -20.22 -13.38 13.98
N PRO A 95 -20.15 -14.71 13.81
CA PRO A 95 -20.99 -15.44 12.84
C PRO A 95 -22.50 -15.26 13.12
N ASP A 96 -22.93 -15.31 14.38
CA ASP A 96 -24.35 -15.18 14.75
C ASP A 96 -24.94 -13.82 14.36
N ILE A 97 -24.17 -12.74 14.53
CA ILE A 97 -24.59 -11.38 14.17
C ILE A 97 -24.59 -11.24 12.65
N TYR A 98 -23.57 -11.80 11.99
CA TYR A 98 -23.45 -11.78 10.53
C TYR A 98 -24.62 -12.51 9.86
N GLU A 99 -24.98 -13.69 10.34
CA GLU A 99 -26.10 -14.48 9.81
C GLU A 99 -27.44 -13.75 10.01
N LYS A 100 -27.67 -13.17 11.20
CA LYS A 100 -28.89 -12.39 11.48
C LYS A 100 -29.02 -11.15 10.60
N ALA A 101 -27.93 -10.42 10.40
CA ALA A 101 -27.92 -9.20 9.60
C ALA A 101 -27.93 -9.48 8.08
N ALA A 102 -27.43 -10.64 7.66
CA ALA A 102 -27.35 -11.08 6.26
C ALA A 102 -26.84 -9.98 5.29
N PRO A 103 -25.64 -9.41 5.53
CA PRO A 103 -25.15 -8.29 4.73
C PRO A 103 -24.90 -8.70 3.27
N ALA A 104 -25.28 -7.83 2.33
CA ALA A 104 -25.17 -8.09 0.90
C ALA A 104 -23.77 -8.51 0.46
N ARG A 105 -23.68 -9.57 -0.36
CA ARG A 105 -22.39 -10.08 -0.85
C ARG A 105 -21.66 -9.06 -1.70
N LEU A 106 -20.33 -9.00 -1.52
CA LEU A 106 -19.46 -8.10 -2.28
C LEU A 106 -18.91 -8.72 -3.57
N SER A 107 -18.98 -10.06 -3.72
CA SER A 107 -18.36 -10.81 -4.84
C SER A 107 -18.78 -10.30 -6.22
N GLY A 108 -20.07 -9.96 -6.39
CA GLY A 108 -20.58 -9.46 -7.67
C GLY A 108 -19.91 -8.16 -8.12
N TYR A 109 -19.46 -7.31 -7.20
CA TYR A 109 -18.70 -6.11 -7.58
C TYR A 109 -17.32 -6.48 -8.16
N PHE A 110 -16.63 -7.45 -7.56
CA PHE A 110 -15.30 -7.87 -8.02
C PHE A 110 -15.37 -8.61 -9.36
N GLU A 111 -16.41 -9.42 -9.56
CA GLU A 111 -16.68 -10.06 -10.85
C GLU A 111 -16.92 -9.01 -11.94
N SER A 112 -17.72 -7.99 -11.65
CA SER A 112 -17.96 -6.85 -12.55
C SER A 112 -16.67 -6.08 -12.85
N LEU A 113 -15.86 -5.77 -11.82
CA LEU A 113 -14.59 -5.06 -12.01
C LEU A 113 -13.62 -5.89 -12.87
N ARG A 114 -13.49 -7.19 -12.59
CA ARG A 114 -12.65 -8.08 -13.40
C ARG A 114 -13.11 -8.08 -14.85
N SER A 115 -14.41 -8.28 -15.10
CA SER A 115 -14.99 -8.24 -16.46
C SER A 115 -14.73 -6.90 -17.14
N HIS A 116 -14.86 -5.78 -16.42
CA HIS A 116 -14.56 -4.44 -16.94
C HIS A 116 -13.07 -4.30 -17.33
N LEU A 117 -12.13 -4.77 -16.50
CA LEU A 117 -10.71 -4.75 -16.83
C LEU A 117 -10.40 -5.57 -18.10
N PHE A 118 -10.99 -6.75 -18.26
CA PHE A 118 -10.88 -7.53 -19.49
C PHE A 118 -11.47 -6.80 -20.71
N SER A 119 -12.54 -6.03 -20.52
CA SER A 119 -13.12 -5.22 -21.60
C SER A 119 -12.28 -3.99 -21.99
N CYS A 120 -11.29 -3.63 -21.17
CA CYS A 120 -10.38 -2.52 -21.42
C CYS A 120 -9.13 -2.91 -22.22
N VAL A 121 -8.98 -4.18 -22.60
CA VAL A 121 -7.82 -4.65 -23.38
C VAL A 121 -7.73 -3.85 -24.69
N PRO A 122 -6.56 -3.26 -25.02
CA PRO A 122 -6.40 -2.49 -26.24
C PRO A 122 -6.58 -3.33 -27.50
N GLU A 123 -7.05 -2.73 -28.58
CA GLU A 123 -7.22 -3.40 -29.89
C GLU A 123 -5.89 -3.88 -30.49
N THR A 124 -4.76 -3.27 -30.08
CA THR A 124 -3.40 -3.67 -30.48
C THR A 124 -2.88 -4.90 -29.72
N ALA A 125 -3.68 -5.46 -28.80
CA ALA A 125 -3.32 -6.68 -28.08
C ALA A 125 -3.47 -7.92 -28.98
N ASP A 126 -2.66 -8.93 -28.70
CA ASP A 126 -2.73 -10.21 -29.40
C ASP A 126 -3.95 -11.00 -28.91
N GLY A 127 -5.04 -10.93 -29.67
CA GLY A 127 -6.31 -11.60 -29.34
C GLY A 127 -6.24 -13.13 -29.24
N SER A 128 -5.11 -13.76 -29.64
CA SER A 128 -4.89 -15.20 -29.47
C SER A 128 -4.41 -15.58 -28.07
N LYS A 129 -3.99 -14.61 -27.25
CA LYS A 129 -3.44 -14.82 -25.90
C LYS A 129 -4.40 -14.33 -24.83
N VAL A 130 -4.24 -14.90 -23.63
CA VAL A 130 -4.92 -14.37 -22.44
C VAL A 130 -4.31 -12.98 -22.14
N PRO A 131 -5.13 -11.92 -22.03
CA PRO A 131 -4.64 -10.57 -21.75
C PRO A 131 -3.89 -10.49 -20.41
N SER A 132 -2.80 -9.75 -20.41
CA SER A 132 -1.99 -9.50 -19.21
C SER A 132 -2.50 -8.27 -18.47
N ILE A 133 -3.03 -8.48 -17.27
CA ILE A 133 -3.60 -7.44 -16.40
C ILE A 133 -2.80 -7.39 -15.10
N VAL A 134 -2.25 -6.22 -14.79
CA VAL A 134 -1.47 -5.98 -13.57
C VAL A 134 -2.05 -4.83 -12.77
N MET A 135 -1.75 -4.76 -11.48
CA MET A 135 -2.07 -3.64 -10.62
C MET A 135 -0.80 -2.91 -10.21
N LEU A 136 -0.63 -1.67 -10.65
CA LEU A 136 0.51 -0.82 -10.30
C LEU A 136 0.31 -0.21 -8.91
N CYS A 137 1.10 -0.66 -7.94
CA CYS A 137 1.07 -0.25 -6.54
C CYS A 137 1.93 1.00 -6.28
N GLY A 138 1.65 1.69 -5.16
CA GLY A 138 2.35 2.92 -4.76
C GLY A 138 3.76 2.74 -4.16
N GLY A 139 4.29 1.52 -4.11
CA GLY A 139 5.58 1.18 -3.51
C GLY A 139 5.56 0.96 -1.99
N VAL A 140 6.69 0.46 -1.49
CA VAL A 140 6.92 0.07 -0.08
C VAL A 140 6.91 1.30 0.84
N GLY A 141 6.09 1.28 1.90
CA GLY A 141 6.02 2.35 2.90
C GLY A 141 4.72 3.18 2.89
N LYS A 142 3.85 2.98 1.89
CA LYS A 142 2.48 3.53 1.92
C LYS A 142 1.70 2.87 3.07
N LYS A 143 1.02 3.67 3.90
CA LYS A 143 0.26 3.19 5.07
C LYS A 143 -0.79 2.12 4.76
N LEU A 144 -1.17 1.97 3.49
CA LEU A 144 -2.22 1.08 3.01
C LEU A 144 -1.72 0.04 1.98
N SER A 145 -0.41 -0.22 1.87
CA SER A 145 0.13 -1.23 0.94
C SER A 145 -0.53 -2.61 1.09
N PHE A 146 -0.83 -3.00 2.33
CA PHE A 146 -1.54 -4.24 2.62
C PHE A 146 -2.96 -4.30 2.03
N GLU A 147 -3.66 -3.16 1.95
CA GLU A 147 -4.99 -3.08 1.32
C GLU A 147 -4.92 -3.39 -0.17
N GLU A 148 -3.91 -2.83 -0.84
CA GLU A 148 -3.64 -3.05 -2.25
C GLU A 148 -3.36 -4.54 -2.52
N SER A 149 -2.52 -5.21 -1.72
CA SER A 149 -2.26 -6.65 -1.86
C SER A 149 -3.53 -7.50 -1.69
N PHE A 150 -4.39 -7.18 -0.72
CA PHE A 150 -5.67 -7.87 -0.54
C PHE A 150 -6.58 -7.69 -1.73
N PHE A 151 -6.60 -6.48 -2.28
CA PHE A 151 -7.44 -6.14 -3.41
C PHE A 151 -6.99 -6.80 -4.72
N ALA A 152 -5.69 -6.77 -5.04
CA ALA A 152 -5.11 -7.48 -6.18
C ALA A 152 -5.39 -8.99 -6.12
N ARG A 153 -5.23 -9.60 -4.93
CA ARG A 153 -5.55 -11.02 -4.71
C ARG A 153 -7.03 -11.32 -4.92
N GLY A 154 -7.92 -10.43 -4.47
CA GLY A 154 -9.36 -10.54 -4.68
C GLY A 154 -9.75 -10.51 -6.16
N LEU A 155 -9.03 -9.72 -6.97
CA LEU A 155 -9.22 -9.65 -8.42
C LEU A 155 -8.51 -10.77 -9.20
N GLY A 156 -7.48 -11.38 -8.60
CA GLY A 156 -6.65 -12.39 -9.25
C GLY A 156 -5.68 -11.79 -10.27
N VAL A 157 -5.20 -10.56 -10.04
CA VAL A 157 -4.21 -9.86 -10.87
C VAL A 157 -2.89 -9.72 -10.11
N ALA A 158 -1.77 -9.62 -10.83
CA ALA A 158 -0.46 -9.42 -10.20
C ALA A 158 -0.35 -7.99 -9.66
N ALA A 159 -0.01 -7.85 -8.37
CA ALA A 159 0.43 -6.57 -7.79
C ALA A 159 1.89 -6.34 -8.18
N VAL A 160 2.20 -5.18 -8.75
CA VAL A 160 3.53 -4.86 -9.27
C VAL A 160 3.94 -3.45 -8.86
N ASP A 161 5.24 -3.25 -8.66
CA ASP A 161 5.80 -1.91 -8.47
C ASP A 161 6.24 -1.33 -9.81
N ALA A 162 6.50 -0.02 -9.84
CA ALA A 162 7.01 0.65 -11.04
C ALA A 162 8.31 0.02 -11.55
N THR A 163 9.16 -0.46 -10.64
CA THR A 163 10.40 -1.15 -10.95
C THR A 163 10.20 -2.55 -11.51
N ASP A 164 9.00 -3.12 -11.53
CA ASP A 164 8.71 -4.38 -12.24
C ASP A 164 8.32 -4.13 -13.70
N LEU A 165 7.99 -2.89 -14.06
CA LEU A 165 7.55 -2.51 -15.40
C LEU A 165 8.66 -1.79 -16.17
N THR A 166 8.59 -1.87 -17.50
CA THR A 166 9.44 -1.12 -18.42
C THR A 166 8.69 -0.84 -19.72
N VAL A 167 8.95 0.31 -20.34
CA VAL A 167 8.43 0.61 -21.68
C VAL A 167 9.50 0.35 -22.72
N ARG A 168 9.16 -0.33 -23.82
CA ARG A 168 10.02 -0.52 -25.00
C ARG A 168 9.16 -0.47 -26.25
N GLY A 169 9.56 0.31 -27.26
CA GLY A 169 8.80 0.43 -28.51
C GLY A 169 7.33 0.78 -28.27
N ASP A 170 7.10 1.78 -27.42
CA ASP A 170 5.78 2.25 -27.00
C ASP A 170 4.87 1.21 -26.32
N ARG A 171 5.39 0.04 -25.92
CA ARG A 171 4.62 -0.98 -25.21
C ARG A 171 5.16 -1.22 -23.80
N VAL A 172 4.27 -1.43 -22.84
CA VAL A 172 4.63 -1.77 -21.45
C VAL A 172 4.90 -3.27 -21.35
N TYR A 173 5.96 -3.62 -20.64
CA TYR A 173 6.35 -4.99 -20.34
C TYR A 173 6.53 -5.19 -18.85
N LEU A 174 6.10 -6.34 -18.36
CA LEU A 174 6.44 -6.89 -17.06
C LEU A 174 7.80 -7.60 -17.14
N LYS A 175 8.71 -7.24 -16.24
CA LYS A 175 10.03 -7.85 -16.11
C LYS A 175 9.95 -9.13 -15.31
N ASN A 176 9.82 -10.27 -15.99
CA ASN A 176 9.87 -11.58 -15.36
C ASN A 176 11.26 -12.20 -15.47
N ILE A 177 11.50 -13.24 -14.66
CA ILE A 177 12.75 -14.02 -14.72
C ILE A 177 12.98 -14.70 -16.08
N ASP A 178 11.90 -15.05 -16.80
CA ASP A 178 11.96 -15.69 -18.13
C ASP A 178 12.02 -14.66 -19.28
N GLY A 179 12.02 -13.37 -18.96
CA GLY A 179 12.06 -12.27 -19.93
C GLY A 179 10.88 -11.31 -19.84
N LEU A 180 10.79 -10.43 -20.84
CA LEU A 180 9.78 -9.38 -20.90
C LEU A 180 8.45 -9.93 -21.41
N LYS A 181 7.37 -9.78 -20.63
CA LYS A 181 6.01 -10.12 -21.05
C LYS A 181 5.17 -8.87 -21.25
N PRO A 182 4.45 -8.72 -22.36
CA PRO A 182 3.63 -7.53 -22.60
C PRO A 182 2.54 -7.40 -21.54
N VAL A 183 2.23 -6.16 -21.16
CA VAL A 183 1.12 -5.80 -20.26
C VAL A 183 0.08 -5.05 -21.08
N ASP A 184 -1.17 -5.51 -21.03
CA ASP A 184 -2.26 -4.95 -21.84
C ASP A 184 -3.12 -3.98 -21.02
N VAL A 185 -3.33 -4.25 -19.72
CA VAL A 185 -4.12 -3.39 -18.82
C VAL A 185 -3.42 -3.19 -17.48
N ILE A 186 -3.38 -1.94 -17.02
CA ILE A 186 -2.84 -1.54 -15.72
C ILE A 186 -3.97 -0.95 -14.87
N LEU A 187 -4.33 -1.65 -13.78
CA LEU A 187 -5.12 -1.07 -12.69
C LEU A 187 -4.18 -0.27 -11.79
N ARG A 188 -4.36 1.04 -11.75
CA ARG A 188 -3.41 1.95 -11.13
C ARG A 188 -3.82 2.34 -9.71
N ARG A 189 -2.86 2.34 -8.78
CA ARG A 189 -2.99 2.85 -7.40
C ARG A 189 -2.00 4.00 -7.08
N VAL A 190 -1.48 4.63 -8.13
CA VAL A 190 -0.51 5.72 -8.11
C VAL A 190 -1.14 6.99 -8.69
N ASP A 191 -0.94 8.12 -8.03
CA ASP A 191 -1.47 9.43 -8.46
C ASP A 191 -0.89 9.86 -9.82
N ASP A 192 -1.64 10.64 -10.60
CA ASP A 192 -1.33 11.02 -11.99
C ASP A 192 0.09 11.55 -12.16
N GLY A 193 0.44 12.59 -11.41
CA GLY A 193 1.76 13.22 -11.51
C GLY A 193 2.91 12.27 -11.21
N LEU A 194 2.68 11.16 -10.50
CA LEU A 194 3.72 10.21 -10.14
C LEU A 194 3.87 9.07 -11.15
N CYS A 195 3.02 8.98 -12.17
CA CYS A 195 2.95 7.80 -13.04
C CYS A 195 4.03 7.72 -14.12
N ASP A 196 4.54 8.85 -14.58
CA ASP A 196 5.56 8.90 -15.63
C ASP A 196 6.57 10.01 -15.35
N PRO A 197 7.82 9.67 -15.01
CA PRO A 197 8.85 10.67 -14.77
C PRO A 197 9.29 11.41 -16.03
N LEU A 198 9.01 10.92 -17.24
CA LEU A 198 9.43 11.59 -18.47
C LEU A 198 8.50 12.74 -18.87
N GLU A 199 7.19 12.56 -18.71
CA GLU A 199 6.20 13.52 -19.21
C GLU A 199 5.41 14.25 -18.11
N LEU A 200 5.37 13.74 -16.86
CA LEU A 200 4.53 14.30 -15.79
C LEU A 200 5.36 14.92 -14.66
N ASN A 201 6.21 14.13 -14.00
CA ASN A 201 7.06 14.62 -12.90
C ASN A 201 8.42 13.91 -12.85
N GLY A 202 9.47 14.59 -13.29
CA GLY A 202 10.84 14.06 -13.31
C GLY A 202 11.42 13.63 -11.96
N ALA A 203 10.83 14.07 -10.84
CA ALA A 203 11.23 13.63 -9.50
C ALA A 203 10.52 12.34 -9.03
N SER A 204 9.59 11.79 -9.83
CA SER A 204 8.84 10.60 -9.44
C SER A 204 9.72 9.34 -9.46
N VAL A 205 9.71 8.60 -8.36
CA VAL A 205 10.33 7.27 -8.24
C VAL A 205 9.30 6.13 -8.31
N SER A 206 8.02 6.46 -8.31
CA SER A 206 6.89 5.50 -8.30
C SER A 206 6.25 5.33 -9.68
N GLY A 207 6.82 5.95 -10.72
CA GLY A 207 6.31 5.96 -12.08
C GLY A 207 7.07 5.06 -13.04
N VAL A 208 6.42 4.71 -14.14
CA VAL A 208 7.02 3.94 -15.24
C VAL A 208 7.37 4.92 -16.36
N ALA A 209 8.66 5.09 -16.62
CA ALA A 209 9.14 5.99 -17.67
C ALA A 209 8.56 5.63 -19.04
N GLY A 210 7.89 6.59 -19.70
CA GLY A 210 7.27 6.43 -21.02
C GLY A 210 5.85 5.85 -20.98
N LEU A 211 5.25 5.70 -19.80
CA LEU A 211 3.88 5.19 -19.63
C LEU A 211 2.84 6.08 -20.31
N VAL A 212 3.00 7.41 -20.27
CA VAL A 212 2.11 8.35 -20.97
C VAL A 212 2.17 8.08 -22.47
N ASN A 213 3.37 7.90 -23.03
CA ASN A 213 3.51 7.62 -24.46
C ASN A 213 2.92 6.26 -24.85
N ALA A 214 3.10 5.22 -24.03
CA ALA A 214 2.49 3.91 -24.27
C ALA A 214 0.94 3.98 -24.25
N ALA A 215 0.37 4.73 -23.30
CA ALA A 215 -1.07 4.98 -23.24
C ALA A 215 -1.56 5.77 -24.46
N ARG A 216 -0.79 6.79 -24.90
CA ARG A 216 -1.08 7.58 -26.11
C ARG A 216 -1.05 6.73 -27.38
N ALA A 217 -0.08 5.81 -27.48
CA ALA A 217 0.05 4.83 -28.55
C ALA A 217 -1.01 3.71 -28.51
N LYS A 218 -1.86 3.70 -27.46
CA LYS A 218 -2.92 2.71 -27.24
C LYS A 218 -2.41 1.26 -27.15
N THR A 219 -1.16 1.06 -26.75
CA THR A 219 -0.59 -0.29 -26.56
C THR A 219 -0.90 -0.86 -25.18
N VAL A 220 -1.32 -0.01 -24.25
CA VAL A 220 -1.73 -0.35 -22.88
C VAL A 220 -2.94 0.50 -22.47
N SER A 221 -3.85 -0.07 -21.70
CA SER A 221 -4.95 0.65 -21.06
C SER A 221 -4.68 0.88 -19.59
N ILE A 222 -4.90 2.11 -19.10
CA ILE A 222 -4.71 2.47 -17.69
C ILE A 222 -6.08 2.74 -17.05
N VAL A 223 -6.35 2.12 -15.90
CA VAL A 223 -7.61 2.19 -15.16
C VAL A 223 -7.32 2.67 -13.73
N ASN A 224 -7.78 3.83 -13.26
CA ASN A 224 -8.34 4.92 -14.06
C ASN A 224 -7.31 5.56 -15.00
N PRO A 225 -7.75 6.09 -16.15
CA PRO A 225 -6.90 6.84 -17.06
C PRO A 225 -6.13 7.96 -16.36
N LEU A 226 -4.93 8.26 -16.88
CA LEU A 226 -4.14 9.40 -16.42
C LEU A 226 -4.95 10.69 -16.62
N GLY A 227 -4.86 11.59 -15.64
CA GLY A 227 -5.57 12.88 -15.62
C GLY A 227 -6.92 12.83 -14.89
N SER A 228 -7.38 11.65 -14.47
CA SER A 228 -8.63 11.48 -13.71
C SER A 228 -8.63 12.21 -12.35
N GLY A 229 -7.46 12.52 -11.78
CA GLY A 229 -7.34 13.35 -10.58
C GLY A 229 -7.83 14.79 -10.75
N LEU A 230 -7.95 15.28 -11.99
CA LEU A 230 -8.51 16.61 -12.24
C LEU A 230 -9.95 16.76 -11.73
N ALA A 231 -10.74 15.69 -11.74
CA ALA A 231 -12.13 15.72 -11.28
C ALA A 231 -12.30 15.79 -9.75
N GLU A 232 -11.26 15.54 -8.97
CA GLU A 232 -11.33 15.60 -7.49
C GLU A 232 -10.71 16.88 -6.90
N ILE A 233 -10.21 17.81 -7.74
CA ILE A 233 -9.61 19.06 -7.27
C ILE A 233 -10.62 19.86 -6.43
N PRO A 234 -10.18 20.54 -5.36
CA PRO A 234 -11.10 21.26 -4.48
C PRO A 234 -11.93 22.32 -5.22
N VAL A 235 -11.37 22.99 -6.22
CA VAL A 235 -12.04 24.09 -6.93
C VAL A 235 -13.34 23.62 -7.58
N LEU A 236 -13.37 22.43 -8.18
CA LEU A 236 -14.59 21.90 -8.81
C LEU A 236 -15.74 21.73 -7.82
N ARG A 237 -15.46 21.54 -6.52
CA ARG A 237 -16.51 21.44 -5.48
C ARG A 237 -17.32 22.73 -5.35
N ALA A 238 -16.69 23.89 -5.54
CA ALA A 238 -17.38 25.18 -5.51
C ALA A 238 -18.34 25.36 -6.69
N PHE A 239 -18.04 24.73 -7.83
CA PHE A 239 -18.81 24.88 -9.07
C PHE A 239 -19.72 23.69 -9.39
N ILE A 240 -19.67 22.60 -8.61
CA ILE A 240 -20.26 21.31 -8.99
C ILE A 240 -21.77 21.35 -9.25
N HIS A 241 -22.51 22.20 -8.53
CA HIS A 241 -23.94 22.39 -8.76
C HIS A 241 -24.21 23.12 -10.09
N GLY A 242 -23.40 24.13 -10.42
CA GLY A 242 -23.45 24.81 -11.72
C GLY A 242 -23.09 23.87 -12.87
N ILE A 243 -22.05 23.05 -12.68
CA ILE A 243 -21.63 22.01 -13.63
C ILE A 243 -22.76 20.98 -13.87
N SER A 244 -23.45 20.54 -12.81
CA SER A 244 -24.61 19.63 -12.94
C SER A 244 -25.72 20.24 -13.78
N ARG A 245 -26.11 21.50 -13.50
CA ARG A 245 -27.14 22.19 -14.26
C ARG A 245 -26.74 22.38 -15.73
N PHE A 246 -25.47 22.69 -15.98
CA PHE A 246 -24.94 22.84 -17.34
C PHE A 246 -25.04 21.55 -18.16
N PHE A 247 -24.61 20.41 -17.62
CA PHE A 247 -24.59 19.15 -18.37
C PHE A 247 -25.89 18.34 -18.31
N ASN A 248 -26.63 18.41 -17.21
CA ASN A 248 -27.79 17.56 -16.96
C ASN A 248 -29.12 18.34 -16.96
N GLY A 249 -29.09 19.67 -16.88
CA GLY A 249 -30.30 20.49 -16.73
C GLY A 249 -30.96 20.40 -15.34
N GLU A 250 -30.35 19.66 -14.41
CA GLU A 250 -30.89 19.39 -13.07
C GLU A 250 -29.81 19.50 -11.98
N ASP A 251 -30.24 19.73 -10.75
CA ASP A 251 -29.36 19.68 -9.58
C ASP A 251 -29.02 18.23 -9.19
N LEU A 252 -27.99 18.11 -8.34
CA LEU A 252 -27.52 16.83 -7.84
C LEU A 252 -28.52 16.18 -6.87
N LEU A 253 -28.84 14.90 -7.07
CA LEU A 253 -29.65 14.10 -6.15
C LEU A 253 -28.99 13.96 -4.77
N LEU A 254 -27.66 13.82 -4.75
CA LEU A 254 -26.86 13.88 -3.54
C LEU A 254 -26.13 15.23 -3.53
N PRO A 255 -26.55 16.17 -2.67
CA PRO A 255 -25.95 17.50 -2.65
C PRO A 255 -24.50 17.43 -2.16
N SER A 256 -23.67 18.36 -2.65
CA SER A 256 -22.33 18.57 -2.09
C SER A 256 -22.41 19.54 -0.94
N VAL A 257 -21.53 19.39 0.03
CA VAL A 257 -21.35 20.42 1.05
C VAL A 257 -20.93 21.74 0.40
N ALA A 258 -21.33 22.85 1.00
CA ALA A 258 -20.99 24.16 0.47
C ALA A 258 -19.47 24.34 0.40
N ALA A 259 -19.01 24.86 -0.73
CA ALA A 259 -17.62 25.13 -1.00
C ALA A 259 -17.50 26.46 -1.76
N TRP A 260 -16.42 27.18 -1.49
CA TRP A 260 -16.17 28.52 -2.02
C TRP A 260 -14.72 28.61 -2.46
N TRP A 261 -14.47 29.16 -3.64
CA TRP A 261 -13.12 29.34 -4.17
C TRP A 261 -12.69 30.80 -3.99
N CYS A 262 -11.55 31.02 -3.34
CA CYS A 262 -11.03 32.37 -3.09
C CYS A 262 -10.66 33.13 -4.38
N GLY A 263 -10.59 32.46 -5.54
CA GLY A 263 -10.38 33.14 -6.83
C GLY A 263 -11.53 34.06 -7.25
N GLN A 264 -12.69 33.98 -6.59
CA GLN A 264 -13.80 34.92 -6.78
C GLN A 264 -13.88 35.89 -5.58
N GLU A 265 -13.99 37.19 -5.86
CA GLU A 265 -13.85 38.25 -4.86
C GLU A 265 -14.88 38.16 -3.72
N ARG A 266 -16.15 37.86 -4.08
CA ARG A 266 -17.24 37.72 -3.10
C ARG A 266 -16.98 36.53 -2.17
N GLU A 267 -16.61 35.40 -2.74
CA GLU A 267 -16.31 34.15 -2.06
C GLU A 267 -15.08 34.29 -1.15
N LYS A 268 -14.03 34.96 -1.63
CA LYS A 268 -12.83 35.31 -0.85
C LYS A 268 -13.20 36.09 0.41
N ASN A 269 -14.00 37.14 0.29
CA ASN A 269 -14.40 37.97 1.42
C ASN A 269 -15.20 37.17 2.46
N TYR A 270 -16.15 36.34 2.01
CA TYR A 270 -16.88 35.44 2.91
C TYR A 270 -15.95 34.49 3.68
N ILE A 271 -14.94 33.92 3.01
CA ILE A 271 -13.98 33.01 3.64
C ILE A 271 -13.11 33.74 4.67
N LEU A 272 -12.66 34.95 4.35
CA LEU A 272 -11.85 35.78 5.24
C LEU A 272 -12.61 36.15 6.53
N ASP A 273 -13.93 36.34 6.44
CA ASP A 273 -14.79 36.64 7.58
C ASP A 273 -15.10 35.40 8.45
N HIS A 274 -15.04 34.19 7.88
CA HIS A 274 -15.41 32.93 8.55
C HIS A 274 -14.26 31.91 8.64
N LEU A 275 -13.01 32.39 8.62
CA LEU A 275 -11.80 31.56 8.47
C LEU A 275 -11.69 30.42 9.51
N SER A 276 -12.13 30.68 10.75
CA SER A 276 -12.06 29.72 11.86
C SER A 276 -13.11 28.59 11.78
N GLU A 277 -14.20 28.83 11.08
CA GLU A 277 -15.37 27.96 10.99
C GLU A 277 -15.25 26.98 9.81
N LEU A 278 -14.52 27.36 8.78
CA LEU A 278 -14.39 26.60 7.54
C LEU A 278 -13.25 25.56 7.60
N LYS A 279 -13.24 24.65 6.62
CA LYS A 279 -12.09 23.80 6.28
C LYS A 279 -11.48 24.35 5.00
N ILE A 280 -10.20 24.71 5.04
CA ILE A 280 -9.51 25.29 3.88
C ILE A 280 -8.56 24.25 3.28
N TYR A 281 -8.56 24.15 1.96
CA TYR A 281 -7.70 23.29 1.17
C TYR A 281 -6.89 24.12 0.18
N ASP A 282 -5.66 23.69 -0.09
CA ASP A 282 -4.86 24.23 -1.18
C ASP A 282 -5.25 23.62 -2.54
N VAL A 283 -4.58 24.06 -3.62
CA VAL A 283 -4.80 23.56 -4.99
C VAL A 283 -4.66 22.04 -5.15
N ALA A 284 -3.83 21.41 -4.31
CA ALA A 284 -3.56 19.98 -4.32
C ALA A 284 -4.56 19.19 -3.44
N GLY A 285 -5.51 19.87 -2.78
CA GLY A 285 -6.48 19.23 -1.91
C GLY A 285 -5.97 18.92 -0.50
N LYS A 286 -4.80 19.45 -0.10
CA LYS A 286 -4.28 19.31 1.26
C LYS A 286 -4.97 20.32 2.17
N LYS A 287 -5.46 19.84 3.32
CA LYS A 287 -6.03 20.72 4.35
C LYS A 287 -4.95 21.63 4.93
N VAL A 288 -5.19 22.92 4.91
CA VAL A 288 -4.25 23.98 5.34
C VAL A 288 -4.94 24.94 6.33
N ARG A 289 -4.16 25.80 6.97
CA ARG A 289 -4.63 26.89 7.83
C ARG A 289 -3.91 28.19 7.43
N PRO A 290 -4.22 28.74 6.24
CA PRO A 290 -3.59 29.98 5.78
C PRO A 290 -4.00 31.15 6.67
N THR A 291 -3.13 32.14 6.76
CA THR A 291 -3.44 33.47 7.30
C THR A 291 -4.23 34.30 6.29
N ARG A 292 -4.71 35.48 6.72
CA ARG A 292 -5.36 36.44 5.82
C ARG A 292 -4.41 36.87 4.70
N ASP A 293 -3.18 37.22 5.05
CA ASP A 293 -2.14 37.64 4.09
C ASP A 293 -1.80 36.54 3.08
N ASP A 294 -1.79 35.27 3.51
CA ASP A 294 -1.59 34.13 2.60
C ASP A 294 -2.71 34.07 1.54
N ILE A 295 -3.97 34.25 1.95
CA ILE A 295 -5.13 34.24 1.04
C ILE A 295 -5.11 35.48 0.13
N GLU A 296 -4.79 36.65 0.65
CA GLU A 296 -4.77 37.90 -0.12
C GLU A 296 -3.66 37.92 -1.16
N SER A 297 -2.50 37.31 -0.86
CA SER A 297 -1.37 37.24 -1.79
C SER A 297 -1.56 36.22 -2.93
N ALA A 298 -2.31 35.13 -2.70
CA ALA A 298 -2.53 34.08 -3.71
C ALA A 298 -3.93 33.45 -3.61
N PRO A 299 -5.02 34.22 -3.84
CA PRO A 299 -6.38 33.78 -3.55
C PRO A 299 -6.80 32.55 -4.34
N ALA A 300 -6.45 32.48 -5.63
CA ALA A 300 -6.78 31.34 -6.49
C ALA A 300 -6.29 29.97 -5.96
N ARG A 301 -5.35 29.96 -5.00
CA ARG A 301 -4.80 28.73 -4.43
C ARG A 301 -5.66 28.06 -3.37
N TYR A 302 -6.72 28.73 -2.89
CA TYR A 302 -7.46 28.29 -1.72
C TYR A 302 -8.94 28.05 -2.02
N VAL A 303 -9.45 26.95 -1.47
CA VAL A 303 -10.87 26.60 -1.47
C VAL A 303 -11.31 26.32 -0.05
N ALA A 304 -12.36 26.97 0.39
CA ALA A 304 -13.00 26.69 1.65
C ALA A 304 -14.20 25.76 1.49
N GLN A 305 -14.46 24.96 2.51
CA GLN A 305 -15.55 24.00 2.56
C GLN A 305 -16.20 24.04 3.93
N GLU A 306 -17.53 23.95 3.96
CA GLU A 306 -18.31 23.90 5.19
C GLU A 306 -18.05 22.61 5.98
N ARG A 307 -18.30 22.65 7.29
CA ARG A 307 -18.24 21.49 8.18
C ARG A 307 -19.63 20.88 8.32
N VAL A 308 -19.79 19.62 7.93
CA VAL A 308 -21.01 18.87 8.25
C VAL A 308 -20.97 18.43 9.70
N ASN A 309 -22.09 18.61 10.40
CA ASN A 309 -22.36 17.93 11.66
C ASN A 309 -22.72 16.47 11.38
N ALA A 310 -21.69 15.66 11.10
CA ALA A 310 -21.85 14.26 10.74
C ALA A 310 -22.55 13.46 11.84
N SER A 311 -23.40 12.51 11.42
CA SER A 311 -24.06 11.55 12.30
C SER A 311 -23.06 10.76 13.14
N LEU A 312 -23.53 10.32 14.30
CA LEU A 312 -22.73 9.56 15.26
C LEU A 312 -23.03 8.06 15.12
N ALA A 313 -21.98 7.25 15.17
CA ALA A 313 -22.05 5.80 15.27
C ALA A 313 -21.39 5.35 16.60
N PRO A 314 -21.89 4.30 17.26
CA PRO A 314 -21.33 3.84 18.53
C PRO A 314 -19.94 3.24 18.32
N ALA A 315 -18.93 3.65 19.10
CA ALA A 315 -17.57 3.13 19.10
C ALA A 315 -17.17 2.59 20.46
N LEU A 316 -16.44 1.48 20.50
CA LEU A 316 -15.97 0.94 21.76
C LEU A 316 -14.61 1.58 22.11
N GLN A 317 -14.55 2.26 23.24
CA GLN A 317 -13.32 2.84 23.78
C GLN A 317 -13.14 2.34 25.21
N ASN A 318 -12.05 1.60 25.47
CA ASN A 318 -11.78 0.97 26.77
C ASN A 318 -12.97 0.14 27.29
N GLY A 319 -13.66 -0.58 26.40
CA GLY A 319 -14.85 -1.38 26.74
C GLY A 319 -16.15 -0.59 26.88
N VAL A 320 -16.13 0.74 26.72
CA VAL A 320 -17.31 1.61 26.86
C VAL A 320 -17.77 2.14 25.50
N PRO A 321 -19.07 2.06 25.16
CA PRO A 321 -19.61 2.68 23.96
C PRO A 321 -19.57 4.22 24.06
N VAL A 322 -18.93 4.87 23.10
CA VAL A 322 -18.86 6.32 22.94
C VAL A 322 -19.36 6.75 21.56
N PRO A 323 -19.98 7.93 21.41
CA PRO A 323 -20.37 8.44 20.10
C PRO A 323 -19.14 8.80 19.25
N ALA A 324 -19.08 8.32 18.01
CA ALA A 324 -18.03 8.64 17.05
C ALA A 324 -18.63 9.21 15.76
N ARG A 325 -18.08 10.34 15.27
CA ARG A 325 -18.51 10.91 13.99
C ARG A 325 -18.21 9.94 12.86
N ALA A 326 -19.16 9.69 11.97
CA ALA A 326 -19.03 8.72 10.90
C ALA A 326 -19.07 9.38 9.51
N ARG A 327 -18.10 9.02 8.68
CA ARG A 327 -18.08 9.28 7.24
C ARG A 327 -18.14 7.95 6.51
N LEU A 328 -18.97 7.85 5.49
CA LEU A 328 -19.15 6.63 4.70
C LEU A 328 -18.50 6.80 3.33
N ARG A 329 -17.77 5.79 2.88
CA ARG A 329 -17.21 5.69 1.54
C ARG A 329 -17.88 4.56 0.77
N PHE A 330 -18.39 4.89 -0.41
CA PHE A 330 -18.95 3.94 -1.36
C PHE A 330 -18.12 3.93 -2.63
N HIS A 331 -17.88 2.74 -3.17
CA HIS A 331 -17.15 2.55 -4.42
C HIS A 331 -18.11 2.23 -5.57
N LEU A 332 -17.76 2.71 -6.75
CA LEU A 332 -18.47 2.53 -7.99
C LEU A 332 -17.48 2.08 -9.06
N ILE A 333 -17.93 1.21 -9.95
CA ILE A 333 -17.20 0.80 -11.15
C ILE A 333 -18.08 0.99 -12.36
N TYR A 334 -17.45 1.29 -13.48
CA TYR A 334 -18.10 1.24 -14.77
C TYR A 334 -18.34 -0.22 -15.15
N GLU A 335 -19.56 -0.53 -15.56
CA GLU A 335 -20.01 -1.83 -16.00
C GLU A 335 -21.02 -1.62 -17.13
N ASN A 336 -20.76 -2.20 -18.31
CA ASN A 336 -21.72 -2.32 -19.41
C ASN A 336 -22.46 -1.02 -19.81
N GLY A 337 -21.76 0.12 -19.85
CA GLY A 337 -22.35 1.39 -20.29
C GLY A 337 -22.77 2.33 -19.16
N ASP A 338 -22.71 1.89 -17.90
CA ASP A 338 -23.10 2.70 -16.75
C ASP A 338 -22.27 2.35 -15.49
N TYR A 339 -22.66 2.85 -14.31
CA TYR A 339 -21.96 2.59 -13.05
C TYR A 339 -22.73 1.64 -12.13
N ARG A 340 -22.02 0.65 -11.59
CA ARG A 340 -22.48 -0.19 -10.49
C ARG A 340 -21.89 0.28 -9.17
N VAL A 341 -22.76 0.42 -8.16
CA VAL A 341 -22.35 0.73 -6.79
C VAL A 341 -22.09 -0.56 -6.02
N ILE A 342 -21.04 -0.58 -5.20
CA ILE A 342 -20.82 -1.67 -4.24
C ILE A 342 -21.97 -1.68 -3.20
N LYS A 343 -22.52 -2.86 -2.91
CA LYS A 343 -23.53 -3.06 -1.85
C LYS A 343 -22.85 -3.21 -0.49
N GLY A 344 -22.12 -2.19 -0.10
CA GLY A 344 -21.29 -2.14 1.11
C GLY A 344 -20.37 -0.93 1.05
N GLY A 345 -19.26 -0.97 1.78
CA GLY A 345 -18.28 0.10 1.75
C GLY A 345 -17.55 0.24 3.08
N LEU A 346 -16.93 1.40 3.24
CA LEU A 346 -16.06 1.68 4.37
C LEU A 346 -16.59 2.84 5.18
N ALA A 347 -16.76 2.66 6.49
CA ALA A 347 -17.08 3.75 7.39
C ALA A 347 -15.85 4.17 8.19
N PHE A 348 -15.47 5.44 8.08
CA PHE A 348 -14.44 6.07 8.89
C PHE A 348 -15.10 6.68 10.12
N THR A 349 -14.72 6.22 11.30
CA THR A 349 -15.23 6.73 12.58
C THR A 349 -14.14 7.48 13.33
N GLN A 350 -14.45 8.67 13.81
CA GLN A 350 -13.55 9.48 14.63
C GLN A 350 -14.12 9.62 16.05
N ALA A 351 -13.45 8.97 17.01
CA ALA A 351 -13.57 9.22 18.45
C ALA A 351 -12.21 9.74 18.95
N ALA A 352 -11.71 9.26 20.11
CA ALA A 352 -10.36 9.54 20.55
C ALA A 352 -9.29 9.02 19.57
N ALA A 353 -9.53 7.85 18.97
CA ALA A 353 -8.72 7.28 17.90
C ALA A 353 -9.54 7.09 16.62
N PRO A 354 -8.94 7.29 15.43
CA PRO A 354 -9.61 6.96 14.16
C PRO A 354 -9.74 5.44 14.01
N ALA A 355 -10.88 5.01 13.48
CA ALA A 355 -11.14 3.60 13.19
C ALA A 355 -11.89 3.44 11.87
N VAL A 356 -11.78 2.25 11.30
CA VAL A 356 -12.37 1.88 10.02
C VAL A 356 -13.33 0.71 10.23
N ARG A 357 -14.51 0.75 9.61
CA ARG A 357 -15.58 -0.24 9.77
C ARG A 357 -16.18 -0.66 8.44
N ASP A 358 -16.79 -1.83 8.46
CA ASP A 358 -17.62 -2.32 7.35
C ASP A 358 -18.98 -1.58 7.33
N ILE A 359 -19.53 -1.40 6.12
CA ILE A 359 -20.90 -0.94 5.90
C ILE A 359 -21.71 -2.14 5.43
N TRP A 360 -22.74 -2.50 6.21
CA TRP A 360 -23.69 -3.54 5.85
C TRP A 360 -24.90 -2.91 5.15
N VAL A 361 -25.17 -3.39 3.95
CA VAL A 361 -26.39 -3.07 3.20
C VAL A 361 -27.29 -4.29 3.30
N GLU A 362 -28.48 -4.11 3.83
CA GLU A 362 -29.48 -5.17 3.90
C GLU A 362 -29.94 -5.53 2.49
N THR A 363 -30.09 -6.83 2.25
CA THR A 363 -30.67 -7.35 1.01
C THR A 363 -31.92 -8.17 1.37
N PRO A 364 -33.03 -8.03 0.62
CA PRO A 364 -34.18 -8.89 0.81
C PRO A 364 -33.76 -10.36 0.65
N LYS A 365 -34.16 -11.23 1.60
CA LYS A 365 -33.79 -12.67 1.60
C LYS A 365 -34.13 -13.40 0.29
N THR A 366 -35.10 -12.91 -0.47
CA THR A 366 -35.56 -13.46 -1.76
C THR A 366 -34.68 -13.09 -2.96
N ALA A 367 -33.79 -12.10 -2.84
CA ALA A 367 -32.95 -11.65 -3.95
C ALA A 367 -31.69 -12.52 -4.18
N GLU A 368 -31.38 -13.46 -3.27
CA GLU A 368 -30.16 -14.29 -3.36
C GLU A 368 -30.33 -15.62 -4.10
N THR A 369 -31.56 -16.05 -4.41
CA THR A 369 -31.80 -17.26 -5.24
C THR A 369 -31.83 -16.98 -6.74
N ALA A 370 -31.73 -15.71 -7.15
CA ALA A 370 -31.39 -15.40 -8.53
C ALA A 370 -29.92 -15.75 -8.73
N VAL A 371 -29.67 -17.03 -9.07
CA VAL A 371 -28.51 -17.42 -9.87
C VAL A 371 -28.48 -16.42 -11.01
N VAL A 372 -27.51 -15.50 -10.98
CA VAL A 372 -27.20 -14.71 -12.16
C VAL A 372 -26.93 -15.78 -13.21
N PRO A 373 -27.77 -15.93 -14.26
CA PRO A 373 -27.44 -16.86 -15.33
C PRO A 373 -26.03 -16.48 -15.77
N PRO A 374 -25.09 -17.43 -15.87
CA PRO A 374 -23.73 -17.09 -16.22
C PRO A 374 -23.80 -16.24 -17.48
N VAL A 375 -23.40 -14.96 -17.35
CA VAL A 375 -23.08 -14.14 -18.51
C VAL A 375 -22.16 -15.03 -19.34
N ALA A 376 -22.52 -15.24 -20.61
CA ALA A 376 -21.78 -16.14 -21.49
C ALA A 376 -20.30 -15.92 -21.21
N PRO A 377 -19.57 -16.97 -20.79
CA PRO A 377 -18.18 -16.80 -20.37
C PRO A 377 -17.48 -16.06 -21.51
N PRO A 378 -16.64 -15.04 -21.23
CA PRO A 378 -15.80 -14.47 -22.27
C PRO A 378 -15.13 -15.64 -23.01
N ALA A 379 -15.02 -15.54 -24.34
CA ALA A 379 -14.54 -16.62 -25.19
C ALA A 379 -13.21 -17.23 -24.70
N ALA A 380 -12.42 -16.43 -23.97
CA ALA A 380 -11.39 -16.90 -23.05
C ALA A 380 -11.92 -16.88 -21.60
N LYS A 381 -11.96 -18.05 -20.93
CA LYS A 381 -12.09 -18.08 -19.46
C LYS A 381 -11.02 -17.15 -18.88
N PRO A 382 -11.33 -16.26 -17.91
CA PRO A 382 -10.30 -15.55 -17.18
C PRO A 382 -9.49 -16.59 -16.43
N ALA A 383 -8.41 -17.07 -17.05
CA ALA A 383 -7.39 -17.80 -16.36
C ALA A 383 -6.87 -16.85 -15.28
N ARG A 384 -6.70 -17.34 -14.05
CA ARG A 384 -5.78 -16.65 -13.14
C ARG A 384 -4.48 -16.56 -13.94
N THR A 385 -4.09 -15.34 -14.32
CA THR A 385 -2.72 -15.10 -14.77
C THR A 385 -1.88 -15.70 -13.67
N THR A 386 -1.24 -16.83 -13.95
CA THR A 386 -0.37 -17.54 -13.01
C THR A 386 0.50 -16.48 -12.38
N PHE A 387 0.60 -16.47 -11.05
CA PHE A 387 1.32 -15.44 -10.30
C PHE A 387 2.77 -15.36 -10.81
N GLU A 388 3.00 -14.54 -11.84
CA GLU A 388 4.25 -14.52 -12.56
C GLU A 388 5.33 -14.02 -11.60
N LEU A 389 6.50 -14.66 -11.60
CA LEU A 389 7.59 -14.24 -10.76
C LEU A 389 8.27 -13.04 -11.43
N THR A 390 7.92 -11.85 -10.96
CA THR A 390 8.61 -10.63 -11.39
C THR A 390 10.05 -10.64 -10.89
N SER A 391 10.90 -9.86 -11.56
CA SER A 391 12.30 -9.70 -11.15
C SER A 391 12.40 -9.10 -9.75
N GLY A 392 11.49 -8.17 -9.38
CA GLY A 392 11.43 -7.60 -8.04
C GLY A 392 11.02 -8.62 -6.98
N ILE A 393 10.02 -9.46 -7.24
CA ILE A 393 9.63 -10.54 -6.31
C ILE A 393 10.78 -11.54 -6.14
N ALA A 394 11.49 -11.90 -7.21
CA ALA A 394 12.64 -12.78 -7.16
C ALA A 394 13.78 -12.19 -6.30
N ASP A 395 14.12 -10.91 -6.50
CA ASP A 395 15.13 -10.20 -5.70
C ASP A 395 14.71 -10.10 -4.23
N ASN A 396 13.44 -9.78 -3.96
CA ASN A 396 12.90 -9.75 -2.60
C ASN A 396 12.94 -11.13 -1.92
N MET A 397 12.64 -12.21 -2.64
CA MET A 397 12.76 -13.58 -2.09
C MET A 397 14.22 -13.92 -1.77
N PHE A 398 15.16 -13.58 -2.67
CA PHE A 398 16.59 -13.77 -2.44
C PHE A 398 17.08 -13.03 -1.19
N TRP A 399 16.75 -11.74 -1.07
CA TRP A 399 17.14 -10.94 0.09
C TRP A 399 16.41 -11.34 1.38
N LEU A 400 15.16 -11.82 1.30
CA LEU A 400 14.45 -12.38 2.45
C LEU A 400 15.21 -13.59 2.99
N GLY A 401 15.64 -14.49 2.10
CA GLY A 401 16.47 -15.64 2.46
C GLY A 401 17.79 -15.25 3.11
N ARG A 402 18.53 -14.29 2.53
CA ARG A 402 19.78 -13.79 3.10
C ARG A 402 19.59 -13.17 4.48
N ASN A 403 18.61 -12.28 4.64
CA ASN A 403 18.38 -11.59 5.90
C ASN A 403 17.87 -12.53 7.00
N LEU A 404 17.14 -13.60 6.63
CA LEU A 404 16.69 -14.62 7.57
C LEU A 404 17.90 -15.38 8.14
N GLU A 405 18.82 -15.79 7.26
CA GLU A 405 20.06 -16.47 7.65
C GLU A 405 21.00 -15.56 8.46
N ARG A 406 21.12 -14.27 8.10
CA ARG A 406 21.83 -13.24 8.90
C ARG A 406 21.29 -13.12 10.31
N GLY A 407 19.96 -12.99 10.42
CA GLY A 407 19.32 -12.86 11.72
C GLY A 407 19.57 -14.08 12.60
N GLU A 408 19.48 -15.28 12.01
CA GLU A 408 19.65 -16.54 12.75
C GLU A 408 21.10 -16.68 13.26
N GLN A 409 22.08 -16.47 12.39
CA GLN A 409 23.49 -16.56 12.79
C GLN A 409 23.82 -15.50 13.85
N LEU A 410 23.39 -14.26 13.66
CA LEU A 410 23.66 -13.19 14.63
C LEU A 410 23.02 -13.49 15.98
N ALA A 411 21.79 -14.02 16.00
CA ALA A 411 21.13 -14.42 17.24
C ALA A 411 21.87 -15.57 17.94
N ARG A 412 22.31 -16.59 17.19
CA ARG A 412 23.06 -17.73 17.74
C ARG A 412 24.43 -17.31 18.29
N LEU A 413 25.21 -16.54 17.53
CA LEU A 413 26.52 -16.04 17.97
C LEU A 413 26.38 -15.12 19.19
N SER A 414 25.39 -14.24 19.18
CA SER A 414 25.11 -13.35 20.32
C SER A 414 24.73 -14.14 21.56
N ARG A 415 23.93 -15.20 21.44
CA ARG A 415 23.52 -16.04 22.58
C ARG A 415 24.74 -16.67 23.24
N VAL A 416 25.58 -17.34 22.46
CA VAL A 416 26.80 -18.00 22.96
C VAL A 416 27.77 -16.97 23.56
N ALA A 417 27.93 -15.80 22.93
CA ALA A 417 28.77 -14.73 23.46
C ALA A 417 28.25 -14.20 24.81
N VAL A 418 26.95 -13.95 24.96
CA VAL A 418 26.36 -13.50 26.23
C VAL A 418 26.54 -14.57 27.32
N GLU A 419 26.23 -15.83 27.00
CA GLU A 419 26.37 -16.99 27.90
C GLU A 419 27.82 -17.12 28.42
N ARG A 420 28.80 -17.17 27.52
CA ARG A 420 30.23 -17.28 27.88
C ARG A 420 30.77 -16.07 28.65
N MET A 421 30.18 -14.89 28.47
CA MET A 421 30.57 -13.69 29.22
C MET A 421 29.92 -13.58 30.61
N THR A 422 28.90 -14.39 30.91
CA THR A 422 28.12 -14.28 32.15
C THR A 422 28.28 -15.49 33.07
N GLU A 423 28.16 -16.69 32.51
CA GLU A 423 28.19 -17.95 33.26
C GLU A 423 29.57 -18.60 33.19
N GLY A 424 30.29 -18.39 32.08
CA GLY A 424 31.53 -19.12 31.78
C GLY A 424 31.22 -20.60 31.43
N PRO A 425 32.09 -21.29 30.67
CA PRO A 425 31.86 -22.71 30.38
C PRO A 425 32.01 -23.58 31.63
N GLU A 426 31.28 -24.70 31.70
CA GLU A 426 31.44 -25.72 32.77
C GLU A 426 32.89 -26.21 32.90
N ILE A 427 33.60 -26.24 31.76
CA ILE A 427 35.05 -26.50 31.67
C ILE A 427 35.73 -25.20 31.19
N PRO A 428 36.47 -24.47 32.05
CA PRO A 428 37.15 -23.23 31.68
C PRO A 428 38.21 -23.44 30.60
N GLU A 429 37.91 -23.06 29.35
CA GLU A 429 38.93 -22.94 28.31
C GLU A 429 39.53 -21.52 28.27
N PRO A 430 40.86 -21.38 28.07
CA PRO A 430 41.49 -20.08 28.00
C PRO A 430 40.97 -19.25 26.81
N ASN A 431 40.43 -18.07 27.10
CA ASN A 431 40.08 -17.02 26.14
C ASN A 431 38.85 -17.26 25.23
N ASP A 432 37.95 -18.20 25.53
CA ASP A 432 36.75 -18.47 24.70
C ASP A 432 35.89 -17.24 24.40
N ALA A 433 35.58 -16.46 25.44
CA ALA A 433 34.81 -15.23 25.28
C ALA A 433 35.56 -14.24 24.38
N ALA A 434 36.90 -14.20 24.46
CA ALA A 434 37.71 -13.33 23.61
C ALA A 434 37.70 -13.81 22.15
N THR A 435 37.73 -15.13 21.91
CA THR A 435 37.58 -15.74 20.57
C THR A 435 36.24 -15.35 19.95
N LEU A 436 35.12 -15.53 20.67
CA LEU A 436 33.78 -15.20 20.18
C LEU A 436 33.61 -13.71 19.87
N LEU A 437 34.12 -12.84 20.73
CA LEU A 437 34.09 -11.39 20.51
C LEU A 437 34.97 -10.97 19.33
N SER A 438 36.11 -11.64 19.12
CA SER A 438 36.98 -11.42 17.96
C SER A 438 36.30 -11.86 16.66
N VAL A 439 35.58 -12.98 16.67
CA VAL A 439 34.78 -13.44 15.54
C VAL A 439 33.65 -12.44 15.22
N LEU A 440 32.95 -11.93 16.24
CA LEU A 440 31.93 -10.88 16.06
C LEU A 440 32.55 -9.59 15.51
N ALA A 441 33.78 -9.24 15.91
CA ALA A 441 34.49 -8.10 15.36
C ALA A 441 34.88 -8.30 13.88
N LEU A 442 35.39 -9.48 13.53
CA LEU A 442 35.70 -9.86 12.14
C LEU A 442 34.46 -9.88 11.24
N ALA A 443 33.31 -10.27 11.79
CA ALA A 443 32.03 -10.20 11.11
C ALA A 443 31.46 -8.76 11.01
N GLY A 444 32.16 -7.76 11.59
CA GLY A 444 31.78 -6.35 11.55
C GLY A 444 30.71 -5.93 12.58
N HIS A 445 30.39 -6.79 13.56
CA HIS A 445 29.40 -6.51 14.59
C HIS A 445 30.00 -5.83 15.84
N LEU A 446 31.32 -5.90 16.02
CA LEU A 446 32.04 -5.25 17.10
C LEU A 446 33.31 -4.55 16.56
N PRO A 447 33.86 -3.55 17.26
CA PRO A 447 35.15 -2.97 16.88
C PRO A 447 36.28 -4.00 17.00
N PHE A 448 37.37 -3.85 16.24
CA PHE A 448 38.58 -4.64 16.49
C PHE A 448 39.25 -4.17 17.78
N ASP A 449 39.48 -5.07 18.73
CA ASP A 449 40.07 -4.77 20.04
C ASP A 449 40.69 -6.04 20.67
N ASP A 450 41.48 -5.88 21.73
CA ASP A 450 42.04 -7.00 22.48
C ASP A 450 41.07 -7.51 23.55
N TYR A 451 40.21 -8.44 23.15
CA TYR A 451 39.19 -9.04 24.03
C TYR A 451 39.75 -9.94 25.15
N ARG A 452 41.06 -10.13 25.27
CA ARG A 452 41.67 -10.78 26.43
C ARG A 452 41.61 -9.88 27.67
N ASP A 453 41.59 -8.56 27.47
CA ASP A 453 41.46 -7.59 28.55
C ASP A 453 40.02 -7.58 29.12
N PRO A 454 39.85 -7.85 30.44
CA PRO A 454 38.54 -7.74 31.11
C PRO A 454 37.84 -6.38 30.94
N ALA A 455 38.56 -5.27 30.89
CA ALA A 455 37.98 -3.94 30.71
C ALA A 455 37.39 -3.77 29.31
N VAL A 456 38.09 -4.28 28.29
CA VAL A 456 37.62 -4.32 26.90
C VAL A 456 36.39 -5.21 26.79
N ARG A 457 36.39 -6.40 27.41
CA ARG A 457 35.20 -7.29 27.44
C ARG A 457 33.98 -6.61 28.06
N LYS A 458 34.15 -5.86 29.14
CA LYS A 458 33.04 -5.12 29.77
C LYS A 458 32.42 -4.09 28.81
N LYS A 459 33.26 -3.39 28.01
CA LYS A 459 32.80 -2.49 26.95
C LYS A 459 32.14 -3.25 25.80
N ALA A 460 32.68 -4.42 25.44
CA ALA A 460 32.13 -5.29 24.40
C ALA A 460 30.71 -5.78 24.73
N MET A 461 30.41 -6.06 26.01
CA MET A 461 29.04 -6.40 26.44
C MET A 461 28.03 -5.29 26.14
N LYS A 462 28.43 -4.02 26.26
CA LYS A 462 27.60 -2.89 25.84
C LYS A 462 27.38 -2.91 24.32
N GLY A 463 28.46 -3.11 23.55
CA GLY A 463 28.37 -3.22 22.08
C GLY A 463 27.47 -4.38 21.63
N LEU A 464 27.56 -5.53 22.30
CA LEU A 464 26.70 -6.69 22.03
C LEU A 464 25.24 -6.40 22.33
N ARG A 465 24.95 -5.67 23.42
CA ARG A 465 23.59 -5.17 23.70
C ARG A 465 23.09 -4.25 22.60
N ASP A 466 23.94 -3.36 22.08
CA ASP A 466 23.59 -2.46 20.99
C ASP A 466 23.26 -3.24 19.71
N VAL A 467 24.07 -4.25 19.36
CA VAL A 467 23.83 -5.17 18.22
C VAL A 467 22.49 -5.91 18.33
N ILE A 468 22.10 -6.33 19.54
CA ILE A 468 20.86 -7.08 19.78
C ILE A 468 19.64 -6.15 19.80
N ALA A 469 19.72 -5.02 20.52
CA ALA A 469 18.54 -4.26 20.95
C ALA A 469 18.44 -2.84 20.37
N SER A 470 19.54 -2.22 19.97
CA SER A 470 19.55 -0.79 19.60
C SER A 470 18.86 -0.52 18.27
N PRO A 471 18.02 0.54 18.17
CA PRO A 471 17.47 1.02 16.91
C PRO A 471 18.51 1.70 16.02
N ASP A 472 19.59 2.23 16.60
CA ASP A 472 20.58 3.04 15.89
C ASP A 472 21.70 2.18 15.30
N TYR A 473 21.71 0.88 15.58
CA TYR A 473 22.73 -0.04 15.07
C TYR A 473 22.32 -0.62 13.71
N GLY A 474 22.87 -0.06 12.64
CA GLY A 474 22.49 -0.34 11.24
C GLY A 474 22.68 -1.79 10.75
N PHE A 475 23.36 -2.64 11.51
CA PHE A 475 23.61 -4.05 11.18
C PHE A 475 23.18 -5.03 12.29
N GLY A 476 22.28 -4.60 13.16
CA GLY A 476 21.84 -5.34 14.34
C GLY A 476 20.56 -6.15 14.08
N LEU A 477 20.16 -6.96 15.07
CA LEU A 477 18.95 -7.80 14.97
C LEU A 477 17.69 -6.95 14.74
N ARG A 478 17.59 -5.78 15.37
CA ARG A 478 16.45 -4.87 15.16
C ARG A 478 16.32 -4.39 13.72
N PHE A 479 17.43 -3.96 13.11
CA PHE A 479 17.45 -3.56 11.71
C PHE A 479 17.07 -4.72 10.77
N LEU A 480 17.69 -5.89 10.99
CA LEU A 480 17.40 -7.10 10.20
C LEU A 480 15.94 -7.53 10.31
N PHE A 481 15.34 -7.50 11.51
CA PHE A 481 13.94 -7.90 11.69
C PHE A 481 12.96 -6.86 11.14
N SER A 482 13.30 -5.57 11.16
CA SER A 482 12.51 -4.57 10.43
C SER A 482 12.55 -4.86 8.92
N ARG A 483 13.74 -5.11 8.37
CA ARG A 483 13.90 -5.49 6.95
C ARG A 483 13.10 -6.75 6.61
N LEU A 484 13.19 -7.81 7.41
CA LEU A 484 12.43 -9.04 7.21
C LEU A 484 10.92 -8.81 7.22
N ARG A 485 10.42 -8.02 8.18
CA ARG A 485 8.99 -7.65 8.23
C ARG A 485 8.58 -6.90 6.97
N ASP A 486 9.35 -5.90 6.58
CA ASP A 486 9.02 -5.05 5.43
C ASP A 486 9.02 -5.87 4.12
N MET A 487 9.97 -6.80 3.96
CA MET A 487 10.03 -7.71 2.82
C MET A 487 8.92 -8.77 2.85
N ALA A 488 8.58 -9.31 4.03
CA ALA A 488 7.47 -10.24 4.17
C ALA A 488 6.13 -9.57 3.83
N ASP A 489 5.97 -8.27 4.14
CA ASP A 489 4.80 -7.50 3.75
C ASP A 489 4.68 -7.35 2.22
N LEU A 490 5.80 -7.23 1.50
CA LEU A 490 5.82 -7.22 0.02
C LEU A 490 5.50 -8.59 -0.59
N LEU A 491 5.86 -9.66 0.12
CA LEU A 491 5.71 -11.04 -0.34
C LEU A 491 4.51 -11.75 0.28
N HIS A 492 3.57 -11.02 0.89
CA HIS A 492 2.43 -11.60 1.60
C HIS A 492 1.52 -12.46 0.70
N ASP A 493 1.55 -12.30 -0.63
CA ASP A 493 0.88 -13.17 -1.60
C ASP A 493 1.62 -14.47 -1.92
N ARG A 494 2.90 -14.57 -1.56
CA ARG A 494 3.74 -15.76 -1.74
C ARG A 494 3.97 -16.53 -0.45
N LEU A 495 3.75 -15.89 0.70
CA LEU A 495 3.89 -16.51 2.02
C LEU A 495 2.53 -17.02 2.52
N SER A 496 2.54 -18.15 3.25
CA SER A 496 1.37 -18.56 4.02
C SER A 496 1.06 -17.50 5.10
N MET A 497 -0.20 -17.42 5.53
CA MET A 497 -0.60 -16.47 6.58
C MET A 497 0.23 -16.68 7.86
N ASP A 498 0.47 -17.93 8.23
CA ASP A 498 1.23 -18.31 9.42
C ASP A 498 2.70 -17.90 9.29
N THR A 499 3.32 -18.12 8.12
CA THR A 499 4.69 -17.68 7.85
C THR A 499 4.82 -16.15 7.95
N TRP A 500 3.87 -15.43 7.35
CA TRP A 500 3.84 -13.98 7.39
C TRP A 500 3.64 -13.43 8.81
N GLU A 501 2.78 -14.05 9.62
CA GLU A 501 2.55 -13.65 11.00
C GLU A 501 3.81 -13.83 11.87
N LEU A 502 4.57 -14.91 11.68
CA LEU A 502 5.84 -15.11 12.38
C LEU A 502 6.90 -14.05 12.00
N PHE A 503 6.98 -13.63 10.73
CA PHE A 503 7.85 -12.51 10.35
C PHE A 503 7.49 -11.21 11.09
N ARG A 504 6.19 -10.94 11.28
CA ARG A 504 5.70 -9.78 12.04
C ARG A 504 5.94 -9.90 13.55
N ARG A 505 6.02 -11.12 14.06
CA ARG A 505 6.31 -11.39 15.48
C ARG A 505 7.76 -11.12 15.84
N LEU A 506 8.74 -11.37 14.95
CA LEU A 506 10.17 -11.24 15.24
C LEU A 506 10.57 -9.92 15.93
N PRO A 507 10.18 -8.72 15.45
CA PRO A 507 10.52 -7.46 16.11
C PRO A 507 9.99 -7.33 17.55
N SER A 508 8.87 -8.00 17.87
CA SER A 508 8.28 -7.97 19.22
C SER A 508 9.01 -8.85 20.23
N LEU A 509 9.86 -9.77 19.75
CA LEU A 509 10.70 -10.64 20.59
C LEU A 509 12.01 -9.97 21.00
N LEU A 510 12.34 -8.81 20.43
CA LEU A 510 13.58 -8.09 20.75
C LEU A 510 13.56 -7.60 22.21
N PRO A 511 14.68 -7.70 22.95
CA PRO A 511 14.78 -7.20 24.31
C PRO A 511 14.74 -5.66 24.37
N PRO A 512 14.38 -5.09 25.53
CA PRO A 512 14.61 -3.67 25.82
C PRO A 512 16.10 -3.28 25.71
N ALA A 513 16.37 -2.00 25.39
CA ALA A 513 17.74 -1.51 25.18
C ALA A 513 18.61 -1.52 26.45
N ASP A 514 18.00 -1.53 27.63
CA ASP A 514 18.64 -1.60 28.95
C ASP A 514 18.60 -3.02 29.55
N ALA A 515 18.20 -4.03 28.78
CA ALA A 515 18.06 -5.40 29.26
C ALA A 515 19.36 -5.94 29.87
N ASN A 516 19.21 -6.61 31.02
CA ASN A 516 20.29 -7.35 31.65
C ASN A 516 20.63 -8.62 30.84
N PRO A 517 21.80 -9.25 31.06
CA PRO A 517 22.23 -10.39 30.26
C PRO A 517 21.27 -11.59 30.28
N GLN A 518 20.61 -11.89 31.40
CA GLN A 518 19.64 -12.98 31.47
C GLN A 518 18.43 -12.74 30.55
N ILE A 519 17.92 -11.51 30.52
CA ILE A 519 16.83 -11.12 29.63
C ILE A 519 17.30 -11.21 28.17
N LEU A 520 18.53 -10.80 27.85
CA LEU A 520 19.10 -10.94 26.50
C LEU A 520 19.11 -12.41 26.08
N GLN A 521 19.64 -13.31 26.91
CA GLN A 521 19.68 -14.74 26.61
C GLN A 521 18.27 -15.32 26.38
N ASN A 522 17.32 -15.04 27.28
CA ASN A 522 15.94 -15.53 27.17
C ASN A 522 15.27 -15.06 25.87
N ARG A 523 15.44 -13.79 25.48
CA ARG A 523 14.91 -13.26 24.22
C ARG A 523 15.60 -13.86 23.00
N LEU A 524 16.92 -14.06 23.05
CA LEU A 524 17.65 -14.72 21.96
C LEU A 524 17.17 -16.17 21.75
N ASN A 525 16.85 -16.89 22.83
CA ASN A 525 16.24 -18.24 22.75
C ASN A 525 14.87 -18.20 22.05
N GLU A 526 13.99 -17.26 22.43
CA GLU A 526 12.68 -17.08 21.77
C GLU A 526 12.82 -16.72 20.30
N ILE A 527 13.78 -15.85 19.97
CA ILE A 527 14.11 -15.45 18.59
C ILE A 527 14.54 -16.68 17.78
N ILE A 528 15.51 -17.45 18.27
CA ILE A 528 16.01 -18.66 17.59
C ILE A 528 14.87 -19.67 17.39
N LEU A 529 14.02 -19.88 18.40
CA LEU A 529 12.85 -20.76 18.28
C LEU A 529 11.88 -20.28 17.19
N CYS A 530 11.60 -18.97 17.14
CA CYS A 530 10.74 -18.38 16.11
C CYS A 530 11.35 -18.52 14.71
N GLN A 531 12.67 -18.36 14.57
CA GLN A 531 13.37 -18.53 13.29
C GLN A 531 13.42 -19.99 12.84
N ASN A 532 13.61 -20.95 13.76
CA ASN A 532 13.49 -22.38 13.46
C ASN A 532 12.07 -22.74 12.97
N ALA A 533 11.04 -22.18 13.61
CA ALA A 533 9.65 -22.37 13.19
C ALA A 533 9.42 -21.78 11.78
N LEU A 534 9.94 -20.57 11.49
CA LEU A 534 9.92 -19.98 10.15
C LEU A 534 10.61 -20.88 9.12
N ALA A 535 11.79 -21.40 9.43
CA ALA A 535 12.52 -22.30 8.54
C ALA A 535 11.74 -23.60 8.26
N GLY A 536 11.05 -24.14 9.28
CA GLY A 536 10.14 -25.28 9.14
C GLY A 536 8.96 -24.98 8.22
N LEU A 537 8.22 -23.90 8.47
CA LEU A 537 7.08 -23.50 7.64
C LEU A 537 7.49 -23.20 6.18
N ILE A 538 8.63 -22.54 5.97
CA ILE A 538 9.14 -22.29 4.60
C ILE A 538 9.49 -23.62 3.89
N CYS A 539 9.95 -24.63 4.63
CA CYS A 539 10.25 -25.94 4.07
C CYS A 539 8.98 -26.72 3.73
N GLU A 540 7.99 -26.74 4.63
CA GLU A 540 6.80 -27.59 4.50
C GLU A 540 5.68 -26.93 3.67
N ASP A 541 5.40 -25.64 3.87
CA ASP A 541 4.18 -25.00 3.34
C ASP A 541 4.39 -24.24 2.03
N MET A 542 5.64 -23.88 1.71
CA MET A 542 5.91 -23.03 0.55
C MET A 542 5.97 -23.85 -0.73
N THR A 543 5.21 -23.44 -1.75
CA THR A 543 5.24 -24.04 -3.08
C THR A 543 6.67 -24.03 -3.63
N ARG A 544 7.16 -25.19 -4.11
CA ARG A 544 8.54 -25.36 -4.63
C ARG A 544 8.71 -24.78 -6.05
N ASP A 545 8.32 -23.53 -6.22
CA ASP A 545 8.45 -22.76 -7.46
C ASP A 545 9.78 -21.99 -7.52
N HIS A 546 9.94 -21.12 -8.53
CA HIS A 546 11.12 -20.28 -8.66
C HIS A 546 11.30 -19.31 -7.49
N GLY A 547 10.23 -18.81 -6.88
CA GLY A 547 10.30 -17.93 -5.70
C GLY A 547 10.96 -18.63 -4.52
N TRP A 548 10.57 -19.88 -4.26
CA TRP A 548 11.24 -20.72 -3.26
C TRP A 548 12.72 -20.93 -3.57
N ARG A 549 13.09 -21.16 -4.84
CA ARG A 549 14.50 -21.34 -5.24
C ARG A 549 15.32 -20.08 -4.99
N PHE A 550 14.81 -18.88 -5.29
CA PHE A 550 15.52 -17.63 -5.01
C PHE A 550 15.76 -17.43 -3.51
N LEU A 551 14.75 -17.72 -2.69
CA LEU A 551 14.89 -17.71 -1.23
C LEU A 551 15.98 -18.67 -0.75
N GLU A 552 15.98 -19.90 -1.26
CA GLU A 552 16.97 -20.91 -0.88
C GLU A 552 18.38 -20.56 -1.36
N ILE A 553 18.52 -20.00 -2.58
CA ILE A 553 19.81 -19.47 -3.07
C ILE A 553 20.35 -18.40 -2.11
N GLY A 554 19.50 -17.46 -1.70
CA GLY A 554 19.84 -16.42 -0.73
C GLY A 554 20.34 -17.02 0.59
N LYS A 555 19.58 -17.94 1.19
CA LYS A 555 19.96 -18.62 2.44
C LYS A 555 21.28 -19.36 2.33
N ARG A 556 21.44 -20.19 1.29
CA ARG A 556 22.63 -21.04 1.12
C ARG A 556 23.90 -20.23 0.87
N LEU A 557 23.79 -19.17 0.06
CA LEU A 557 24.90 -18.27 -0.21
C LEU A 557 25.31 -17.52 1.06
N GLU A 558 24.35 -16.97 1.80
CA GLU A 558 24.62 -16.31 3.07
C GLU A 558 25.28 -17.27 4.06
N ARG A 559 24.71 -18.47 4.26
CA ARG A 559 25.27 -19.51 5.14
C ARG A 559 26.71 -19.86 4.77
N ALA A 560 27.02 -20.01 3.48
CA ALA A 560 28.38 -20.30 3.03
C ALA A 560 29.35 -19.16 3.39
N MET A 561 28.97 -17.90 3.15
CA MET A 561 29.79 -16.73 3.53
C MET A 561 30.01 -16.66 5.05
N GLN A 562 28.97 -16.96 5.81
CA GLN A 562 28.99 -16.97 7.26
C GLN A 562 29.90 -18.05 7.84
N ILE A 563 29.84 -19.28 7.30
CA ILE A 563 30.74 -20.37 7.66
C ILE A 563 32.19 -20.00 7.34
N LEU A 564 32.47 -19.43 6.17
CA LEU A 564 33.82 -18.99 5.78
C LEU A 564 34.34 -17.89 6.70
N THR A 565 33.49 -16.96 7.12
CA THR A 565 33.84 -15.89 8.07
C THR A 565 34.15 -16.47 9.45
N LEU A 566 33.35 -17.43 9.91
CA LEU A 566 33.58 -18.14 11.17
C LEU A 566 34.90 -18.91 11.15
N MET A 567 35.14 -19.72 10.11
CA MET A 567 36.39 -20.49 9.97
C MET A 567 37.61 -19.58 9.89
N SER A 568 37.50 -18.47 9.16
CA SER A 568 38.57 -17.48 9.05
C SER A 568 38.85 -16.78 10.39
N GLY A 569 37.80 -16.49 11.16
CA GLY A 569 37.94 -15.91 12.49
C GLY A 569 38.54 -16.88 13.51
N ILE A 570 38.12 -18.14 13.49
CA ILE A 570 38.71 -19.19 14.32
C ILE A 570 40.20 -19.38 13.94
N GLY A 571 40.53 -19.44 12.65
CA GLY A 571 41.91 -19.53 12.18
C GLY A 571 42.77 -18.32 12.56
N PHE A 572 42.22 -17.11 12.47
CA PHE A 572 42.88 -15.90 12.95
C PHE A 572 43.16 -15.99 14.46
N CYS A 573 42.18 -16.41 15.26
CA CYS A 573 42.35 -16.58 16.70
C CYS A 573 43.41 -17.66 17.00
N ALA A 574 43.34 -18.83 16.36
CA ALA A 574 44.31 -19.91 16.51
C ALA A 574 45.76 -19.44 16.27
N ASN A 575 45.98 -18.72 15.16
CA ASN A 575 47.30 -18.19 14.79
C ASN A 575 47.82 -17.12 15.76
N ASN A 576 46.94 -16.48 16.54
CA ASN A 576 47.29 -15.48 17.55
C ASN A 576 47.26 -16.03 18.98
N GLY A 577 47.28 -17.37 19.14
CA GLY A 577 47.44 -18.04 20.43
C GLY A 577 46.15 -18.18 21.25
N PHE A 578 44.98 -18.08 20.61
CA PHE A 578 43.69 -18.42 21.24
C PHE A 578 43.46 -19.94 21.13
N ASN A 579 42.87 -20.56 22.14
CA ASN A 579 42.41 -21.93 22.01
C ASN A 579 41.22 -21.96 21.04
N ALA A 580 41.34 -22.75 19.96
CA ALA A 580 40.40 -22.72 18.84
C ALA A 580 39.35 -23.84 18.89
N SER A 581 39.28 -24.57 20.01
CA SER A 581 38.24 -25.55 20.33
C SER A 581 36.97 -24.83 20.79
N LEU A 582 36.19 -24.30 19.84
CA LEU A 582 34.80 -23.97 20.13
C LEU A 582 34.00 -25.27 20.05
N GLU A 583 33.74 -25.92 21.19
CA GLU A 583 32.65 -26.91 21.25
C GLU A 583 31.34 -26.18 20.91
N THR A 584 30.77 -26.54 19.75
CA THR A 584 29.52 -26.00 19.20
C THR A 584 28.30 -26.63 19.83
#